data_AF-A0AAV1FBW6-F1
#
_entry.id   AF-A0AAV1FBW6-F1
#
_cell.length_a   1.000
_cell.length_b   1.000
_cell.length_c   1.000
_cell.angle_alpha   90.00
_cell.angle_beta   90.00
_cell.angle_gamma   90.00
#
_symmetry.space_group_name_H-M   'P 1'
#
loop_
_entity.id
_entity.type
_entity.pdbx_description
1 polymer ?
#
loop_
_entity_poly.entity_id
_entity_poly.type
_entity_poly.pdbx_seq_one_letter_code
_entity_poly.pdbx_strand_id
1 'polypeptide(L)'
;MHRYAAFVLLLTSGVVFQLSHGVEVTVNDGEDKLCIFANLTVNFAVPYEKADNTSATAEFELPSNVTTDGSECNPKSSMLKINFGGHTWSVNFTLSGEKYQADIITFSYSLSDKAVFPDASSNDTMTVTFKPEITDVVKDTCYSCKSRDTIQSDMVNQTLWNVLMQAFVSNGSKSERITSCRADIPATTPPPTTHAPTTTTVAPTTPTTPPTTPTPTLPTPGIGKYIVKPENGTACLLAEFGLRIGLKLGEKYQEMNLDSNTTSASGKCGVNSSELVLVSDTMSIMLTFTNDSKKFHLQALNITGKTGSGVVFSESNTNLSLWEAALGASYMCNKEQNYTISNNLTLFTFDLRVQPFGVKNEVFSTAVECRSDAESFLVPIAVGVALLVLILIVLTAYFIGRKRNAATGYESF
;
A
#
# COMPACT_ATOMS: atom_id res chain seq x y z
N MET A 1 -17.02 -32.27 63.54
CA MET A 1 -17.30 -32.56 62.11
C MET A 1 -18.02 -31.34 61.54
N HIS A 2 -17.28 -30.32 61.07
CA HIS A 2 -17.11 -29.96 59.64
C HIS A 2 -18.47 -29.70 58.95
N ARG A 3 -18.99 -28.45 58.99
CA ARG A 3 -18.75 -27.32 58.05
C ARG A 3 -19.07 -27.66 56.59
N TYR A 4 -19.99 -26.93 55.97
CA TYR A 4 -19.79 -26.27 54.66
C TYR A 4 -20.82 -25.15 54.50
N ALA A 5 -20.33 -23.91 54.45
CA ALA A 5 -21.08 -22.72 54.07
C ALA A 5 -20.83 -22.48 52.57
N ALA A 6 -21.89 -22.34 51.78
CA ALA A 6 -21.80 -22.00 50.37
C ALA A 6 -21.68 -20.48 50.22
N PHE A 7 -20.49 -20.01 49.87
CA PHE A 7 -20.26 -18.65 49.39
C PHE A 7 -20.47 -18.62 47.87
N VAL A 8 -21.49 -17.92 47.42
CA VAL A 8 -21.67 -17.58 46.00
C VAL A 8 -20.85 -16.32 45.72
N LEU A 9 -19.72 -16.50 45.04
CA LEU A 9 -18.86 -15.42 44.56
C LEU A 9 -19.37 -14.95 43.19
N LEU A 10 -20.05 -13.80 43.17
CA LEU A 10 -20.38 -13.07 41.95
C LEU A 10 -19.12 -12.36 41.45
N LEU A 11 -18.48 -12.93 40.43
CA LEU A 11 -17.43 -12.28 39.64
C LEU A 11 -18.09 -11.25 38.72
N THR A 12 -18.09 -9.99 39.15
CA THR A 12 -18.37 -8.85 38.28
C THR A 12 -17.13 -8.60 37.41
N SER A 13 -17.08 -9.20 36.23
CA SER A 13 -16.16 -8.74 35.18
C SER A 13 -16.67 -7.40 34.67
N GLY A 14 -16.16 -6.32 35.25
CA GLY A 14 -16.30 -4.98 34.69
C GLY A 14 -15.56 -4.95 33.36
N VAL A 15 -16.31 -5.03 32.25
CA VAL A 15 -15.78 -4.64 30.94
C VAL A 15 -15.62 -3.12 31.01
N VAL A 16 -14.39 -2.68 31.26
CA VAL A 16 -14.01 -1.28 31.07
C VAL A 16 -14.05 -1.05 29.56
N PHE A 17 -15.15 -0.47 29.08
CA PHE A 17 -15.17 0.16 27.76
C PHE A 17 -14.29 1.40 27.85
N GLN A 18 -12.99 1.26 27.60
CA GLN A 18 -12.18 2.41 27.26
C GLN A 18 -12.68 2.94 25.91
N LEU A 19 -13.32 4.10 25.95
CA LEU A 19 -13.55 4.91 24.76
C LEU A 19 -12.16 5.23 24.20
N SER A 20 -11.74 4.54 23.13
CA SER A 20 -10.48 4.84 22.42
C SER A 20 -10.64 6.24 21.79
N HIS A 21 -10.11 7.24 22.50
CA HIS A 21 -9.92 8.59 21.99
C HIS A 21 -8.53 8.64 21.34
N GLY A 22 -8.45 9.20 20.12
CA GLY A 22 -7.18 9.37 19.43
C GLY A 22 -6.19 10.22 20.23
N VAL A 23 -4.90 10.02 19.96
CA VAL A 23 -3.80 10.72 20.62
C VAL A 23 -3.62 12.08 19.97
N GLU A 24 -3.86 13.15 20.73
CA GLU A 24 -3.66 14.52 20.28
C GLU A 24 -2.32 15.09 20.80
N VAL A 25 -1.52 15.60 19.88
CA VAL A 25 -0.21 16.21 20.15
C VAL A 25 -0.01 17.50 19.36
N THR A 26 0.73 18.41 19.97
CA THR A 26 1.12 19.70 19.40
C THR A 26 2.62 19.89 19.54
N VAL A 27 3.28 20.30 18.47
CA VAL A 27 4.70 20.67 18.46
C VAL A 27 4.77 22.17 18.18
N ASN A 28 5.52 22.88 19.02
CA ASN A 28 5.79 24.30 18.85
C ASN A 28 7.24 24.50 18.37
N ASP A 29 7.47 25.59 17.63
CA ASP A 29 8.80 26.02 17.22
C ASP A 29 9.54 26.74 18.36
N GLY A 30 10.75 27.23 18.09
CA GLY A 30 11.55 27.96 19.07
C GLY A 30 10.96 29.31 19.50
N GLU A 31 9.88 29.77 18.87
CA GLU A 31 9.12 30.99 19.21
C GLU A 31 7.79 30.66 19.92
N ASP A 32 7.61 29.43 20.39
CA ASP A 32 6.38 28.90 21.00
C ASP A 32 5.14 28.93 20.07
N LYS A 33 5.34 28.97 18.75
CA LYS A 33 4.25 28.90 17.78
C LYS A 33 4.02 27.47 17.34
N LEU A 34 2.76 27.04 17.29
CA LEU A 34 2.38 25.73 16.76
C LEU A 34 2.92 25.58 15.33
N CYS A 35 3.70 24.53 15.11
CA CYS A 35 4.28 24.19 13.81
C CYS A 35 3.78 22.83 13.29
N ILE A 36 3.49 21.87 14.17
CA ILE A 36 2.86 20.60 13.82
C ILE A 36 1.72 20.30 14.78
N PHE A 37 0.56 19.94 14.23
CA PHE A 37 -0.58 19.41 14.96
C PHE A 37 -0.86 17.99 14.49
N ALA A 38 -1.15 17.07 15.40
CA ALA A 38 -1.64 15.75 15.03
C ALA A 38 -2.62 15.20 16.07
N ASN A 39 -3.72 14.63 15.60
CA ASN A 39 -4.64 13.82 16.37
C ASN A 39 -4.85 12.53 15.58
N LEU A 40 -4.38 11.39 16.09
CA LEU A 40 -4.44 10.13 15.36
C LEU A 40 -4.60 8.93 16.28
N THR A 41 -5.17 7.85 15.75
CA THR A 41 -5.17 6.55 16.41
C THR A 41 -4.26 5.60 15.64
N VAL A 42 -3.42 4.85 16.34
CA VAL A 42 -2.50 3.89 15.77
C VAL A 42 -2.58 2.58 16.54
N ASN A 43 -2.76 1.47 15.84
CA ASN A 43 -2.59 0.13 16.37
C ASN A 43 -1.32 -0.50 15.80
N PHE A 44 -0.55 -1.15 16.66
CA PHE A 44 0.66 -1.89 16.32
C PHE A 44 0.41 -3.38 16.53
N ALA A 45 0.79 -4.19 15.55
CA ALA A 45 0.82 -5.64 15.66
C ALA A 45 2.25 -6.12 15.36
N VAL A 46 2.95 -6.52 16.41
CA VAL A 46 4.40 -6.79 16.43
C VAL A 46 4.64 -8.28 16.72
N PRO A 47 4.99 -9.11 15.72
CA PRO A 47 5.54 -10.44 15.97
C PRO A 47 6.88 -10.37 16.72
N TYR A 48 7.06 -11.24 17.71
CA TYR A 48 8.30 -11.40 18.48
C TYR A 48 8.53 -12.86 18.89
N GLU A 49 9.78 -13.20 19.17
CA GLU A 49 10.18 -14.53 19.66
C GLU A 49 10.25 -14.53 21.19
N LYS A 50 9.78 -15.62 21.80
CA LYS A 50 9.82 -15.84 23.24
C LYS A 50 11.04 -16.68 23.65
N ALA A 51 11.40 -16.62 24.93
CA ALA A 51 12.52 -17.35 25.50
C ALA A 51 12.42 -18.89 25.36
N ASP A 52 11.22 -19.43 25.09
CA ASP A 52 10.99 -20.85 24.79
C ASP A 52 11.09 -21.19 23.29
N ASN A 53 11.60 -20.27 22.46
CA ASN A 53 11.69 -20.34 21.00
C ASN A 53 10.33 -20.47 20.29
N THR A 54 9.24 -20.07 20.94
CA THR A 54 7.93 -19.91 20.28
C THR A 54 7.74 -18.47 19.82
N SER A 55 6.97 -18.28 18.74
CA SER A 55 6.62 -16.94 18.26
C SER A 55 5.27 -16.49 18.84
N ALA A 56 5.16 -15.20 19.15
CA ALA A 56 3.92 -14.55 19.55
C ALA A 56 3.77 -13.21 18.83
N THR A 57 2.57 -12.62 18.92
CA THR A 57 2.29 -11.29 18.37
C THR A 57 1.73 -10.42 19.48
N ALA A 58 2.36 -9.28 19.73
CA ALA A 58 1.86 -8.24 20.62
C ALA A 58 0.98 -7.28 19.81
N GLU A 59 -0.23 -7.01 20.29
CA GLU A 59 -1.12 -6.00 19.72
C GLU A 59 -1.42 -4.92 20.76
N PHE A 60 -1.16 -3.66 20.41
CA PHE A 60 -1.37 -2.52 21.30
C PHE A 60 -1.58 -1.22 20.53
N GLU A 61 -2.32 -0.30 21.13
CA GLU A 61 -2.57 1.03 20.58
C GLU A 61 -1.56 2.06 21.10
N LEU A 62 -1.32 3.13 20.32
CA LEU A 62 -0.63 4.32 20.78
C LEU A 62 -1.39 4.90 21.99
N PRO A 63 -0.77 4.99 23.18
CA PRO A 63 -1.48 5.41 24.38
C PRO A 63 -1.73 6.91 24.38
N SER A 64 -2.68 7.38 25.18
CA SER A 64 -2.98 8.81 25.30
C SER A 64 -1.90 9.64 26.00
N ASN A 65 -1.03 9.01 26.79
CA ASN A 65 0.06 9.68 27.50
C ASN A 65 1.38 9.52 26.72
N VAL A 66 1.73 10.53 25.95
CA VAL A 66 2.93 10.58 25.08
C VAL A 66 3.69 11.89 25.23
N THR A 67 4.96 11.92 24.83
CA THR A 67 5.73 13.17 24.68
C THR A 67 6.15 13.38 23.23
N THR A 68 6.39 14.62 22.83
CA THR A 68 6.85 14.98 21.48
C THR A 68 8.33 15.35 21.41
N ASP A 69 9.11 14.98 22.43
CA ASP A 69 10.52 15.35 22.55
C ASP A 69 11.33 14.83 21.35
N GLY A 70 12.10 15.73 20.75
CA GLY A 70 12.88 15.45 19.53
C GLY A 70 12.09 15.61 18.23
N SER A 71 10.88 16.16 18.25
CA SER A 71 10.21 16.66 17.04
C SER A 71 10.95 17.90 16.49
N GLU A 72 10.92 18.09 15.19
CA GLU A 72 11.63 19.16 14.49
C GLU A 72 10.70 19.93 13.55
N CYS A 73 10.78 21.26 13.60
CA CYS A 73 9.96 22.16 12.79
C CYS A 73 10.79 22.93 11.77
N ASN A 74 11.45 22.22 10.85
CA ASN A 74 12.19 22.91 9.78
C ASN A 74 11.23 23.33 8.64
N PRO A 75 11.42 24.51 8.02
CA PRO A 75 10.48 25.07 7.03
C PRO A 75 10.22 24.22 5.78
N LYS A 76 11.16 23.33 5.43
CA LYS A 76 11.06 22.44 4.26
C LYS A 76 10.95 20.95 4.60
N SER A 77 11.41 20.58 5.80
CA SER A 77 11.44 19.19 6.27
C SER A 77 11.16 19.17 7.77
N SER A 78 9.97 18.77 8.18
CA SER A 78 9.57 18.72 9.59
C SER A 78 9.37 17.27 10.01
N MET A 79 9.65 16.96 11.26
CA MET A 79 9.48 15.63 11.83
C MET A 79 8.60 15.72 13.07
N LEU A 80 7.51 14.96 13.08
CA LEU A 80 6.79 14.67 14.31
C LEU A 80 7.38 13.40 14.91
N LYS A 81 7.82 13.47 16.17
CA LYS A 81 8.29 12.33 16.94
C LYS A 81 7.43 12.19 18.19
N ILE A 82 6.92 10.99 18.45
CA ILE A 82 6.07 10.65 19.58
C ILE A 82 6.77 9.55 20.39
N ASN A 83 7.03 9.81 21.67
CA ASN A 83 7.67 8.86 22.59
C ASN A 83 6.63 8.33 23.59
N PHE A 84 6.61 7.02 23.82
CA PHE A 84 5.66 6.38 24.73
C PHE A 84 6.18 5.01 25.18
N GLY A 85 6.13 4.70 26.48
CA GLY A 85 6.44 3.35 27.00
C GLY A 85 7.83 2.79 26.64
N GLY A 86 8.81 3.64 26.29
CA GLY A 86 10.11 3.18 25.77
C GLY A 86 10.11 2.86 24.27
N HIS A 87 8.98 3.06 23.59
CA HIS A 87 8.83 3.05 22.14
C HIS A 87 8.85 4.47 21.57
N THR A 88 9.06 4.56 20.27
CA THR A 88 9.05 5.82 19.52
C THR A 88 8.34 5.61 18.20
N TRP A 89 7.46 6.53 17.85
CA TRP A 89 6.83 6.60 16.55
C TRP A 89 7.07 7.97 15.95
N SER A 90 7.59 8.06 14.73
CA SER A 90 7.83 9.34 14.06
C SER A 90 7.34 9.35 12.63
N VAL A 91 7.05 10.53 12.11
CA VAL A 91 6.70 10.76 10.72
C VAL A 91 7.42 12.01 10.20
N ASN A 92 8.06 11.86 9.05
CA ASN A 92 8.76 12.94 8.35
C ASN A 92 7.86 13.55 7.28
N PHE A 93 7.84 14.87 7.21
CA PHE A 93 7.10 15.64 6.23
C PHE A 93 8.03 16.47 5.37
N THR A 94 7.83 16.45 4.06
CA THR A 94 8.53 17.33 3.12
C THR A 94 7.56 18.29 2.47
N LEU A 95 7.91 19.58 2.48
CA LEU A 95 7.17 20.65 1.80
C LEU A 95 7.75 20.88 0.40
N SER A 96 6.90 20.83 -0.61
CA SER A 96 7.22 21.13 -2.01
C SER A 96 6.23 22.14 -2.58
N GLY A 97 6.64 23.41 -2.65
CA GLY A 97 5.77 24.51 -3.08
C GLY A 97 4.64 24.75 -2.08
N GLU A 98 3.39 24.62 -2.55
CA GLU A 98 2.18 24.79 -1.74
C GLU A 98 1.60 23.47 -1.22
N LYS A 99 2.33 22.35 -1.36
CA LYS A 99 1.89 21.05 -0.88
C LYS A 99 2.96 20.37 -0.06
N TYR A 100 2.56 19.51 0.86
CA TYR A 100 3.45 18.63 1.58
C TYR A 100 2.99 17.17 1.49
N GLN A 101 3.91 16.27 1.79
CA GLN A 101 3.66 14.83 1.89
C GLN A 101 4.31 14.28 3.16
N ALA A 102 3.85 13.13 3.64
CA ALA A 102 4.58 12.35 4.62
C ALA A 102 5.49 11.35 3.88
N ASP A 103 6.79 11.43 4.10
CA ASP A 103 7.77 10.64 3.35
C ASP A 103 7.96 9.26 3.96
N ILE A 104 8.21 9.24 5.28
CA ILE A 104 8.63 8.05 6.01
C ILE A 104 8.03 8.12 7.40
N ILE A 105 7.40 7.02 7.81
CA ILE A 105 7.06 6.73 9.20
C ILE A 105 8.14 5.80 9.76
N THR A 106 8.64 6.06 10.96
CA THR A 106 9.58 5.19 11.67
C THR A 106 8.96 4.76 12.99
N PHE A 107 8.96 3.47 13.28
CA PHE A 107 8.53 2.93 14.55
C PHE A 107 9.69 2.16 15.19
N SER A 108 10.12 2.61 16.36
CA SER A 108 11.12 1.94 17.19
C SER A 108 10.45 1.37 18.43
N TYR A 109 10.64 0.08 18.70
CA TYR A 109 10.06 -0.59 19.86
C TYR A 109 11.10 -1.39 20.63
N SER A 110 11.03 -1.36 21.96
CA SER A 110 11.92 -2.12 22.83
C SER A 110 11.25 -3.44 23.25
N LEU A 111 11.90 -4.56 22.95
CA LEU A 111 11.49 -5.89 23.44
C LEU A 111 11.71 -6.06 24.95
N SER A 112 12.40 -5.11 25.59
CA SER A 112 12.56 -5.09 27.05
C SER A 112 11.28 -4.68 27.81
N ASP A 113 10.26 -4.14 27.12
CA ASP A 113 8.97 -3.82 27.73
C ASP A 113 8.18 -5.11 28.00
N LYS A 114 8.22 -5.57 29.25
CA LYS A 114 7.52 -6.79 29.69
C LYS A 114 6.00 -6.66 29.73
N ALA A 115 5.45 -5.45 29.72
CA ALA A 115 4.00 -5.26 29.67
C ALA A 115 3.46 -5.56 28.27
N VAL A 116 4.23 -5.23 27.23
CA VAL A 116 3.87 -5.42 25.83
C VAL A 116 4.43 -6.75 25.28
N PHE A 117 5.67 -7.09 25.64
CA PHE A 117 6.43 -8.25 25.15
C PHE A 117 6.80 -9.21 26.30
N PRO A 118 5.82 -9.89 26.93
CA PRO A 118 6.12 -10.86 27.98
C PRO A 118 6.96 -12.02 27.44
N ASP A 119 7.98 -12.39 28.20
CA ASP A 119 8.89 -13.51 27.91
C ASP A 119 9.67 -13.37 26.59
N ALA A 120 9.88 -12.15 26.08
CA ALA A 120 10.71 -11.91 24.90
C ALA A 120 12.12 -12.53 25.03
N SER A 121 12.62 -13.13 23.95
CA SER A 121 13.94 -13.80 23.92
C SER A 121 15.10 -12.82 23.96
N SER A 122 14.90 -11.56 23.55
CA SER A 122 15.89 -10.50 23.57
C SER A 122 15.36 -9.21 24.21
N ASN A 123 16.27 -8.32 24.60
CA ASN A 123 15.95 -6.99 25.14
C ASN A 123 16.25 -5.87 24.14
N ASP A 124 16.35 -6.23 22.86
CA ASP A 124 16.81 -5.29 21.84
C ASP A 124 15.75 -4.24 21.53
N THR A 125 16.20 -3.12 20.97
CA THR A 125 15.32 -2.11 20.40
C THR A 125 15.32 -2.26 18.89
N MET A 126 14.17 -2.63 18.34
CA MET A 126 13.98 -2.80 16.91
C MET A 126 13.46 -1.51 16.30
N THR A 127 13.79 -1.24 15.04
CA THR A 127 13.31 -0.08 14.30
C THR A 127 12.83 -0.52 12.91
N VAL A 128 11.62 -0.11 12.55
CA VAL A 128 11.00 -0.35 11.24
C VAL A 128 10.60 0.97 10.59
N THR A 129 10.57 0.99 9.27
CA THR A 129 10.14 2.16 8.49
C THR A 129 9.02 1.79 7.53
N PHE A 130 8.05 2.70 7.38
CA PHE A 130 6.90 2.56 6.51
C PHE A 130 6.79 3.78 5.59
N LYS A 131 6.27 3.59 4.38
CA LYS A 131 5.94 4.68 3.46
C LYS A 131 4.43 4.92 3.45
N PRO A 132 3.91 6.01 4.03
CA PRO A 132 2.47 6.29 4.05
C PRO A 132 1.95 6.83 2.71
N GLU A 133 0.67 6.59 2.42
CA GLU A 133 -0.04 7.18 1.27
C GLU A 133 -0.61 8.57 1.60
N ILE A 134 0.18 9.44 2.23
CA ILE A 134 -0.20 10.82 2.56
C ILE A 134 0.57 11.76 1.63
N THR A 135 -0.01 12.04 0.48
CA THR A 135 0.59 12.88 -0.57
C THR A 135 -0.32 14.05 -0.94
N ASP A 136 0.25 15.06 -1.61
CA ASP A 136 -0.48 16.21 -2.17
C ASP A 136 -1.33 16.99 -1.15
N VAL A 137 -0.93 16.98 0.14
CA VAL A 137 -1.66 17.73 1.16
C VAL A 137 -1.41 19.21 0.96
N VAL A 138 -2.46 19.98 0.74
CA VAL A 138 -2.35 21.42 0.50
C VAL A 138 -1.87 22.09 1.79
N LYS A 139 -0.87 22.96 1.68
CA LYS A 139 -0.39 23.79 2.78
C LYS A 139 -1.58 24.58 3.38
N ASP A 140 -1.53 24.83 4.68
CA ASP A 140 -2.59 25.53 5.42
C ASP A 140 -3.95 24.79 5.44
N THR A 141 -3.92 23.46 5.29
CA THR A 141 -5.06 22.58 5.53
C THR A 141 -4.68 21.46 6.51
N CYS A 142 -5.66 20.94 7.25
CA CYS A 142 -5.52 19.70 8.00
C CYS A 142 -5.80 18.50 7.10
N TYR A 143 -4.84 17.61 6.96
CA TYR A 143 -5.10 16.28 6.41
C TYR A 143 -6.05 15.51 7.33
N SER A 144 -7.12 14.93 6.79
CA SER A 144 -8.10 14.12 7.53
C SER A 144 -8.29 12.76 6.87
N CYS A 145 -8.14 11.69 7.63
CA CYS A 145 -8.49 10.32 7.23
C CYS A 145 -9.12 9.54 8.38
N LYS A 146 -10.43 9.35 8.33
CA LYS A 146 -11.22 8.58 9.29
C LYS A 146 -11.16 7.09 8.99
N SER A 147 -11.06 6.71 7.71
CA SER A 147 -10.88 5.33 7.28
C SER A 147 -9.64 4.70 7.90
N ARG A 148 -9.70 3.38 8.14
CA ARG A 148 -8.52 2.59 8.55
C ARG A 148 -7.58 2.42 7.36
N ASP A 149 -6.31 2.67 7.62
CA ASP A 149 -5.21 2.42 6.70
C ASP A 149 -4.19 1.50 7.38
N THR A 150 -4.04 0.28 6.87
CA THR A 150 -3.08 -0.70 7.39
C THR A 150 -1.85 -0.70 6.51
N ILE A 151 -0.74 -0.24 7.08
CA ILE A 151 0.57 -0.17 6.44
C ILE A 151 1.43 -1.29 7.02
N GLN A 152 1.94 -2.14 6.14
CA GLN A 152 2.68 -3.34 6.53
C GLN A 152 4.18 -3.15 6.29
N SER A 153 4.98 -3.72 7.19
CA SER A 153 6.43 -3.94 7.04
C SER A 153 6.72 -5.40 7.34
N ASP A 154 7.96 -5.83 7.12
CA ASP A 154 8.39 -7.22 7.32
C ASP A 154 8.26 -7.70 8.78
N MET A 155 8.35 -6.77 9.74
CA MET A 155 8.41 -7.07 11.17
C MET A 155 7.21 -6.56 11.97
N VAL A 156 6.41 -5.64 11.43
CA VAL A 156 5.30 -5.00 12.15
C VAL A 156 4.20 -4.61 11.18
N ASN A 157 2.95 -4.88 11.57
CA ASN A 157 1.78 -4.27 10.92
C ASN A 157 1.34 -3.06 11.74
N GLN A 158 1.15 -1.92 11.07
CA GLN A 158 0.62 -0.70 11.68
C GLN A 158 -0.74 -0.38 11.05
N THR A 159 -1.75 -0.05 11.85
CA THR A 159 -3.03 0.45 11.34
C THR A 159 -3.32 1.83 11.90
N LEU A 160 -3.51 2.82 11.03
CA LEU A 160 -3.85 4.19 11.39
C LEU A 160 -5.33 4.45 11.08
N TRP A 161 -6.02 5.21 11.93
CA TRP A 161 -7.37 5.71 11.64
C TRP A 161 -7.67 6.96 12.48
N ASN A 162 -8.76 7.65 12.15
CA ASN A 162 -9.10 8.94 12.75
C ASN A 162 -7.90 9.92 12.73
N VAL A 163 -7.15 9.91 11.64
CA VAL A 163 -5.96 10.74 11.44
C VAL A 163 -6.42 12.15 11.10
N LEU A 164 -5.94 13.12 11.86
CA LEU A 164 -6.12 14.54 11.63
C LEU A 164 -4.80 15.24 11.92
N MET A 165 -4.05 15.61 10.89
CA MET A 165 -2.71 16.18 11.06
C MET A 165 -2.47 17.38 10.16
N GLN A 166 -1.65 18.30 10.63
CA GLN A 166 -1.17 19.44 9.87
C GLN A 166 0.30 19.67 10.19
N ALA A 167 1.14 19.58 9.16
CA ALA A 167 2.52 20.02 9.22
C ALA A 167 2.65 21.44 8.67
N PHE A 168 3.75 22.11 8.98
CA PHE A 168 4.07 23.47 8.49
C PHE A 168 2.97 24.50 8.79
N VAL A 169 2.43 24.47 10.02
CA VAL A 169 1.42 25.42 10.48
C VAL A 169 2.00 26.84 10.43
N SER A 170 1.33 27.74 9.71
CA SER A 170 1.82 29.09 9.42
C SER A 170 1.34 30.16 10.41
N ASN A 171 0.11 30.00 10.93
CA ASN A 171 -0.55 31.01 11.76
C ASN A 171 -0.51 30.71 13.27
N GLY A 172 0.30 29.75 13.72
CA GLY A 172 0.36 29.31 15.12
C GLY A 172 -0.93 28.65 15.63
N SER A 173 -1.90 28.41 14.74
CA SER A 173 -3.16 27.70 15.02
C SER A 173 -3.46 26.73 13.88
N LYS A 174 -4.01 25.57 14.22
CA LYS A 174 -4.45 24.58 13.21
C LYS A 174 -5.51 25.19 12.28
N SER A 175 -5.50 24.75 11.03
CA SER A 175 -6.47 25.12 10.00
C SER A 175 -7.83 24.45 10.24
N GLU A 176 -8.90 25.18 9.94
CA GLU A 176 -10.26 24.62 9.86
C GLU A 176 -10.53 23.96 8.50
N ARG A 177 -9.69 24.25 7.50
CA ARG A 177 -9.83 23.67 6.15
C ARG A 177 -9.25 22.26 6.15
N ILE A 178 -9.94 21.35 5.49
CA ILE A 178 -9.58 19.93 5.47
C ILE A 178 -9.16 19.51 4.06
N THR A 179 -8.06 18.75 3.98
CA THR A 179 -7.76 17.88 2.84
C THR A 179 -8.07 16.44 3.24
N SER A 180 -9.16 15.90 2.73
CA SER A 180 -9.57 14.53 3.03
C SER A 180 -8.71 13.53 2.26
N CYS A 181 -8.38 12.40 2.89
CA CYS A 181 -7.78 11.27 2.22
C CYS A 181 -8.73 10.68 1.17
N ARG A 182 -8.15 10.02 0.15
CA ARG A 182 -8.93 9.43 -0.96
C ARG A 182 -10.01 8.45 -0.48
N ALA A 183 -9.75 7.70 0.59
CA ALA A 183 -10.69 6.74 1.15
C ALA A 183 -11.97 7.38 1.72
N ASP A 184 -11.89 8.65 2.15
CA ASP A 184 -13.01 9.37 2.78
C ASP A 184 -13.76 10.28 1.80
N ILE A 185 -13.30 10.42 0.55
CA ILE A 185 -13.97 11.24 -0.46
C ILE A 185 -15.11 10.42 -1.07
N PRO A 186 -16.37 10.90 -0.99
CA PRO A 186 -17.49 10.24 -1.65
C PRO A 186 -17.25 10.17 -3.16
N ALA A 187 -17.36 8.97 -3.74
CA ALA A 187 -17.24 8.79 -5.18
C ALA A 187 -18.39 9.51 -5.90
N THR A 188 -18.14 10.73 -6.41
CA THR A 188 -19.10 11.43 -7.26
C THR A 188 -19.19 10.76 -8.61
N THR A 189 -20.37 10.20 -8.89
CA THR A 189 -20.74 9.59 -10.17
C THR A 189 -20.86 10.68 -11.24
N PRO A 190 -20.23 10.56 -12.42
CA PRO A 190 -20.49 11.49 -13.52
C PRO A 190 -21.95 11.36 -14.01
N PRO A 191 -22.55 12.43 -14.56
CA PRO A 191 -23.95 12.44 -14.97
C PRO A 191 -24.24 11.43 -16.09
N PRO A 192 -25.44 10.83 -16.14
CA PRO A 192 -25.80 9.84 -17.14
C PRO A 192 -25.97 10.49 -18.52
N THR A 193 -25.15 10.10 -19.49
CA THR A 193 -25.38 10.40 -20.90
C THR A 193 -26.23 9.33 -21.56
N THR A 194 -27.45 9.70 -21.90
CA THR A 194 -28.38 8.90 -22.70
C THR A 194 -27.92 8.85 -24.15
N HIS A 195 -27.63 7.67 -24.71
CA HIS A 195 -27.44 7.50 -26.15
C HIS A 195 -28.29 6.36 -26.71
N ALA A 196 -29.08 6.70 -27.72
CA ALA A 196 -29.87 5.80 -28.54
C ALA A 196 -28.96 4.99 -29.51
N PRO A 197 -29.36 3.78 -29.93
CA PRO A 197 -28.53 2.92 -30.76
C PRO A 197 -28.60 3.35 -32.23
N THR A 198 -27.46 3.60 -32.86
CA THR A 198 -27.36 3.59 -34.33
C THR A 198 -26.09 2.87 -34.76
N THR A 199 -26.29 1.75 -35.46
CA THR A 199 -25.33 1.01 -36.27
C THR A 199 -24.85 1.85 -37.45
N THR A 200 -23.55 2.12 -37.58
CA THR A 200 -22.88 2.19 -38.89
C THR A 200 -21.36 2.05 -38.79
N THR A 201 -20.84 1.32 -39.77
CA THR A 201 -19.46 0.96 -40.07
C THR A 201 -18.67 2.13 -40.67
N VAL A 202 -17.33 2.07 -40.51
CA VAL A 202 -16.25 2.71 -41.30
C VAL A 202 -15.55 3.95 -40.69
N ALA A 203 -14.23 3.77 -40.50
CA ALA A 203 -13.09 4.70 -40.40
C ALA A 203 -13.01 5.69 -39.21
N PRO A 204 -11.94 5.63 -38.38
CA PRO A 204 -11.63 6.68 -37.41
C PRO A 204 -10.87 7.83 -38.08
N THR A 205 -11.52 8.98 -38.21
CA THR A 205 -10.86 10.29 -38.35
C THR A 205 -10.81 10.97 -36.99
N THR A 206 -9.58 11.22 -36.53
CA THR A 206 -9.21 11.87 -35.27
C THR A 206 -9.59 13.36 -35.27
N PRO A 207 -10.27 13.89 -34.24
CA PRO A 207 -10.39 15.33 -34.02
C PRO A 207 -9.20 15.86 -33.20
N THR A 208 -8.60 16.92 -33.72
CA THR A 208 -7.45 17.65 -33.21
C THR A 208 -7.79 18.42 -31.93
N THR A 209 -7.18 18.04 -30.80
CA THR A 209 -7.00 18.90 -29.63
C THR A 209 -5.66 19.65 -29.72
N PRO A 210 -5.54 20.86 -29.16
CA PRO A 210 -4.32 21.66 -29.25
C PRO A 210 -3.13 20.93 -28.58
N PRO A 211 -1.95 20.90 -29.21
CA PRO A 211 -0.79 20.19 -28.69
C PRO A 211 -0.19 20.96 -27.51
N THR A 212 -0.41 20.48 -26.29
CA THR A 212 0.55 20.71 -25.21
C THR A 212 1.80 19.93 -25.57
N THR A 213 2.89 20.65 -25.88
CA THR A 213 4.21 20.11 -26.16
C THR A 213 4.56 18.96 -25.20
N PRO A 214 4.60 17.70 -25.63
CA PRO A 214 5.06 16.62 -24.80
C PRO A 214 6.59 16.62 -24.82
N THR A 215 7.20 16.74 -23.65
CA THR A 215 8.57 16.24 -23.43
C THR A 215 8.62 14.80 -23.97
N PRO A 216 9.66 14.41 -24.73
CA PRO A 216 9.69 13.10 -25.39
C PRO A 216 9.51 11.98 -24.35
N THR A 217 8.32 11.39 -24.32
CA THR A 217 8.00 10.28 -23.44
C THR A 217 8.54 9.04 -24.11
N LEU A 218 9.51 8.37 -23.47
CA LEU A 218 10.08 7.11 -23.94
C LEU A 218 8.93 6.13 -24.27
N PRO A 219 8.98 5.36 -25.38
CA PRO A 219 7.91 4.43 -25.74
C PRO A 219 7.69 3.39 -24.63
N THR A 220 6.50 2.81 -24.53
CA THR A 220 6.22 1.71 -23.61
C THR A 220 7.22 0.56 -23.86
N PRO A 221 7.86 -0.01 -22.82
CA PRO A 221 8.80 -1.11 -23.00
C PRO A 221 8.10 -2.35 -23.58
N GLY A 222 8.83 -3.10 -24.42
CA GLY A 222 8.35 -4.39 -24.91
C GLY A 222 8.24 -5.41 -23.78
N ILE A 223 7.22 -6.26 -23.83
CA ILE A 223 7.00 -7.32 -22.84
C ILE A 223 7.92 -8.49 -23.18
N GLY A 224 8.84 -8.83 -22.27
CA GLY A 224 9.69 -10.01 -22.38
C GLY A 224 9.07 -11.22 -21.69
N LYS A 225 9.42 -12.42 -22.17
CA LYS A 225 9.07 -13.70 -21.57
C LYS A 225 10.35 -14.42 -21.17
N TYR A 226 10.50 -14.67 -19.88
CA TYR A 226 11.72 -15.15 -19.27
C TYR A 226 11.46 -16.46 -18.54
N ILE A 227 12.32 -17.44 -18.80
CA ILE A 227 12.20 -18.79 -18.25
C ILE A 227 13.56 -19.20 -17.71
N VAL A 228 13.61 -19.61 -16.45
CA VAL A 228 14.82 -20.21 -15.84
C VAL A 228 14.63 -21.72 -15.78
N LYS A 229 15.57 -22.44 -16.39
CA LYS A 229 15.63 -23.91 -16.39
C LYS A 229 16.93 -24.36 -15.72
N PRO A 230 16.88 -25.28 -14.74
CA PRO A 230 18.08 -25.97 -14.28
C PRO A 230 18.68 -26.81 -15.43
N GLU A 231 19.99 -27.08 -15.41
CA GLU A 231 20.71 -27.77 -16.51
C GLU A 231 20.04 -29.04 -17.06
N ASN A 232 19.30 -29.79 -16.22
CA ASN A 232 18.56 -30.99 -16.61
C ASN A 232 17.15 -31.03 -16.00
N GLY A 233 16.55 -29.87 -15.75
CA GLY A 233 15.27 -29.72 -15.05
C GLY A 233 14.17 -29.11 -15.91
N THR A 234 12.93 -29.22 -15.42
CA THR A 234 11.81 -28.44 -15.92
C THR A 234 11.93 -26.98 -15.49
N ALA A 235 11.27 -26.06 -16.20
CA ALA A 235 11.25 -24.65 -15.82
C ALA A 235 10.85 -24.48 -14.34
N CYS A 236 11.64 -23.71 -13.60
CA CYS A 236 11.49 -23.52 -12.17
C CYS A 236 11.08 -22.09 -11.78
N LEU A 237 11.33 -21.12 -12.67
CA LEU A 237 10.86 -19.75 -12.56
C LEU A 237 10.36 -19.28 -13.92
N LEU A 238 9.20 -18.63 -13.91
CA LEU A 238 8.59 -17.97 -15.06
C LEU A 238 8.41 -16.49 -14.74
N ALA A 239 8.71 -15.62 -15.71
CA ALA A 239 8.41 -14.20 -15.62
C ALA A 239 8.00 -13.65 -16.98
N GLU A 240 7.04 -12.75 -16.98
CA GLU A 240 6.56 -12.03 -18.16
C GLU A 240 6.31 -10.59 -17.74
N PHE A 241 7.01 -9.63 -18.33
CA PHE A 241 6.82 -8.21 -18.04
C PHE A 241 7.56 -7.33 -19.04
N GLY A 242 7.06 -6.12 -19.25
CA GLY A 242 7.85 -4.98 -19.73
C GLY A 242 8.49 -4.25 -18.56
N LEU A 243 9.73 -3.77 -18.73
CA LEU A 243 10.48 -3.12 -17.66
C LEU A 243 11.07 -1.78 -18.12
N ARG A 244 10.93 -0.77 -17.27
CA ARG A 244 11.62 0.51 -17.39
C ARG A 244 12.25 0.88 -16.06
N ILE A 245 13.45 1.47 -16.11
CA ILE A 245 14.12 2.03 -14.94
C ILE A 245 14.22 3.54 -15.05
N GLY A 246 13.99 4.23 -13.95
CA GLY A 246 14.26 5.65 -13.77
C GLY A 246 15.49 5.83 -12.88
N LEU A 247 16.52 6.49 -13.39
CA LEU A 247 17.78 6.74 -12.69
C LEU A 247 17.93 8.21 -12.37
N LYS A 248 18.32 8.51 -11.13
CA LYS A 248 18.73 9.84 -10.69
C LYS A 248 20.26 9.92 -10.62
N LEU A 249 20.86 10.60 -11.58
CA LEU A 249 22.31 10.82 -11.68
C LEU A 249 22.61 12.28 -11.29
N GLY A 250 22.80 12.52 -9.99
CA GLY A 250 22.91 13.87 -9.44
C GLY A 250 21.58 14.63 -9.55
N GLU A 251 21.58 15.75 -10.28
CA GLU A 251 20.36 16.54 -10.54
C GLU A 251 19.59 16.08 -11.79
N LYS A 252 20.13 15.14 -12.57
CA LYS A 252 19.50 14.66 -13.79
C LYS A 252 18.72 13.37 -13.53
N TYR A 253 17.49 13.32 -14.04
CA TYR A 253 16.66 12.12 -14.07
C TYR A 253 16.59 11.59 -15.50
N GLN A 254 16.79 10.29 -15.68
CA GLN A 254 16.72 9.63 -16.99
C GLN A 254 16.01 8.29 -16.88
N GLU A 255 15.09 8.03 -17.81
CA GLU A 255 14.44 6.73 -17.94
C GLU A 255 15.04 5.90 -19.07
N MET A 256 15.07 4.59 -18.86
CA MET A 256 15.58 3.63 -19.83
C MET A 256 14.72 2.37 -19.80
N ASN A 257 14.30 1.90 -20.98
CA ASN A 257 13.59 0.64 -21.10
C ASN A 257 14.59 -0.51 -21.18
N LEU A 258 14.21 -1.65 -20.60
CA LEU A 258 14.83 -2.93 -20.94
C LEU A 258 14.34 -3.36 -22.33
N ASP A 259 15.26 -3.68 -23.23
CA ASP A 259 14.90 -4.21 -24.54
C ASP A 259 14.69 -5.73 -24.45
N SER A 260 13.43 -6.15 -24.51
CA SER A 260 13.06 -7.56 -24.42
C SER A 260 13.64 -8.42 -25.55
N ASN A 261 13.98 -7.85 -26.71
CA ASN A 261 14.48 -8.60 -27.87
C ASN A 261 15.95 -9.00 -27.74
N THR A 262 16.74 -8.18 -27.04
CA THR A 262 18.18 -8.41 -26.82
C THR A 262 18.48 -8.93 -25.41
N THR A 263 17.46 -9.05 -24.57
CA THR A 263 17.62 -9.54 -23.19
C THR A 263 17.62 -11.06 -23.13
N SER A 264 18.70 -11.63 -22.62
CA SER A 264 18.80 -13.04 -22.25
C SER A 264 18.43 -13.25 -20.77
N ALA A 265 17.78 -14.37 -20.47
CA ALA A 265 17.41 -14.76 -19.11
C ALA A 265 18.24 -15.95 -18.65
N SER A 266 18.70 -15.90 -17.40
CA SER A 266 19.37 -16.98 -16.68
C SER A 266 18.99 -16.93 -15.21
N GLY A 267 19.49 -17.84 -14.38
CA GLY A 267 19.16 -17.82 -12.96
C GLY A 267 19.36 -19.15 -12.26
N LYS A 268 18.91 -19.21 -11.01
CA LYS A 268 18.94 -20.40 -10.17
C LYS A 268 17.63 -20.51 -9.41
N CYS A 269 17.18 -21.73 -9.16
CA CYS A 269 16.02 -21.97 -8.32
C CYS A 269 16.42 -22.85 -7.14
N GLY A 270 16.03 -22.44 -5.95
CA GLY A 270 16.22 -23.17 -4.72
C GLY A 270 14.91 -23.37 -3.98
N VAL A 271 14.97 -24.03 -2.83
CA VAL A 271 13.79 -24.27 -1.98
C VAL A 271 13.34 -22.99 -1.27
N ASN A 272 14.31 -22.19 -0.82
CA ASN A 272 14.08 -20.96 -0.06
C ASN A 272 14.33 -19.68 -0.87
N SER A 273 15.11 -19.76 -1.95
CA SER A 273 15.48 -18.60 -2.75
C SER A 273 15.57 -18.97 -4.22
N SER A 274 15.07 -18.10 -5.09
CA SER A 274 15.14 -18.22 -6.55
C SER A 274 15.62 -16.89 -7.15
N GLU A 275 16.45 -16.96 -8.16
CA GLU A 275 17.10 -15.83 -8.82
C GLU A 275 16.74 -15.81 -10.30
N LEU A 276 16.33 -14.64 -10.79
CA LEU A 276 16.21 -14.33 -12.21
C LEU A 276 17.24 -13.26 -12.56
N VAL A 277 18.11 -13.59 -13.51
CA VAL A 277 19.14 -12.70 -14.04
C VAL A 277 18.81 -12.38 -15.49
N LEU A 278 18.56 -11.11 -15.78
CA LEU A 278 18.29 -10.58 -17.11
C LEU A 278 19.49 -9.77 -17.58
N VAL A 279 20.06 -10.14 -18.73
CA VAL A 279 21.24 -9.46 -19.29
C VAL A 279 20.91 -9.00 -20.71
N SER A 280 20.99 -7.69 -20.93
CA SER A 280 20.91 -7.04 -22.24
C SER A 280 22.24 -6.37 -22.59
N ASP A 281 22.31 -5.72 -23.75
CA ASP A 281 23.49 -4.96 -24.17
C ASP A 281 23.79 -3.74 -23.26
N THR A 282 22.76 -3.24 -22.56
CA THR A 282 22.85 -1.97 -21.80
C THR A 282 22.81 -2.17 -20.29
N MET A 283 22.21 -3.25 -19.79
CA MET A 283 22.04 -3.48 -18.36
C MET A 283 21.96 -4.97 -18.00
N SER A 284 22.32 -5.27 -16.75
CA SER A 284 22.16 -6.55 -16.09
C SER A 284 21.33 -6.36 -14.83
N ILE A 285 20.24 -7.10 -14.71
CA ILE A 285 19.26 -7.04 -13.62
C ILE A 285 19.20 -8.40 -12.96
N MET A 286 19.35 -8.43 -11.64
CA MET A 286 19.18 -9.63 -10.83
C MET A 286 18.03 -9.41 -9.83
N LEU A 287 17.00 -10.23 -9.97
CA LEU A 287 15.82 -10.28 -9.11
C LEU A 287 15.95 -11.53 -8.22
N THR A 288 15.95 -11.34 -6.91
CA THR A 288 16.01 -12.44 -5.94
C THR A 288 14.70 -12.53 -5.19
N PHE A 289 14.08 -13.69 -5.28
CA PHE A 289 12.84 -14.03 -4.60
C PHE A 289 13.14 -14.92 -3.40
N THR A 290 12.52 -14.63 -2.26
CA THR A 290 12.57 -15.52 -1.08
C THR A 290 11.25 -16.24 -0.91
N ASN A 291 11.30 -17.38 -0.24
CA ASN A 291 10.15 -18.13 0.23
C ASN A 291 10.08 -18.04 1.75
N ASP A 292 9.12 -17.28 2.25
CA ASP A 292 8.86 -17.05 3.66
C ASP A 292 7.55 -17.74 4.03
N SER A 293 7.64 -18.86 4.74
CA SER A 293 6.49 -19.56 5.32
C SER A 293 5.34 -19.85 4.33
N LYS A 294 5.69 -20.34 3.13
CA LYS A 294 4.76 -20.68 2.03
C LYS A 294 4.23 -19.51 1.19
N LYS A 295 4.80 -18.33 1.34
CA LYS A 295 4.63 -17.24 0.39
C LYS A 295 5.97 -16.89 -0.23
N PHE A 296 5.94 -16.34 -1.43
CA PHE A 296 7.11 -15.72 -2.03
C PHE A 296 6.91 -14.23 -2.16
N HIS A 297 8.01 -13.49 -2.14
CA HIS A 297 8.07 -12.09 -2.56
C HIS A 297 9.45 -11.81 -3.18
N LEU A 298 9.54 -10.72 -3.96
CA LEU A 298 10.80 -10.18 -4.42
C LEU A 298 11.52 -9.50 -3.25
N GLN A 299 12.60 -10.11 -2.78
CA GLN A 299 13.39 -9.67 -1.63
C GLN A 299 14.50 -8.69 -2.03
N ALA A 300 15.17 -8.96 -3.16
CA ALA A 300 16.28 -8.16 -3.61
C ALA A 300 16.24 -7.86 -5.10
N LEU A 301 16.72 -6.68 -5.45
CA LEU A 301 16.96 -6.23 -6.81
C LEU A 301 18.37 -5.64 -6.89
N ASN A 302 19.16 -6.12 -7.83
CA ASN A 302 20.44 -5.51 -8.19
C ASN A 302 20.41 -5.16 -9.67
N ILE A 303 20.71 -3.91 -10.03
CA ILE A 303 20.79 -3.47 -11.41
C ILE A 303 22.12 -2.79 -11.65
N THR A 304 22.81 -3.23 -12.69
CA THR A 304 24.02 -2.60 -13.20
C THR A 304 23.86 -2.29 -14.66
N GLY A 305 24.49 -1.25 -15.16
CA GLY A 305 24.40 -0.95 -16.58
C GLY A 305 25.07 0.34 -16.97
N LYS A 306 24.81 0.75 -18.21
CA LYS A 306 25.35 1.98 -18.79
C LYS A 306 24.24 2.75 -19.47
N THR A 307 24.13 4.04 -19.16
CA THR A 307 23.17 4.92 -19.82
C THR A 307 23.52 5.14 -21.28
N GLY A 308 22.57 5.61 -22.08
CA GLY A 308 22.83 6.01 -23.47
C GLY A 308 23.90 7.11 -23.62
N SER A 309 24.17 7.85 -22.55
CA SER A 309 25.25 8.86 -22.49
C SER A 309 26.62 8.28 -22.10
N GLY A 310 26.69 6.98 -21.79
CA GLY A 310 27.90 6.27 -21.42
C GLY A 310 28.21 6.26 -19.92
N VAL A 311 27.35 6.81 -19.06
CA VAL A 311 27.53 6.79 -17.60
C VAL A 311 27.17 5.40 -17.05
N VAL A 312 28.10 4.79 -16.31
CA VAL A 312 27.87 3.49 -15.63
C VAL A 312 27.10 3.72 -14.34
N PHE A 313 26.15 2.84 -14.04
CA PHE A 313 25.39 2.85 -12.79
C PHE A 313 25.33 1.45 -12.18
N SER A 314 25.19 1.40 -10.86
CA SER A 314 25.04 0.18 -10.08
C SER A 314 24.19 0.51 -8.87
N GLU A 315 22.98 -0.01 -8.82
CA GLU A 315 22.00 0.25 -7.77
C GLU A 315 21.45 -1.07 -7.26
N SER A 316 21.27 -1.16 -5.95
CA SER A 316 20.77 -2.38 -5.32
C SER A 316 19.91 -2.08 -4.11
N ASN A 317 18.98 -2.99 -3.84
CA ASN A 317 18.24 -3.05 -2.58
C ASN A 317 17.97 -4.53 -2.26
N THR A 318 18.24 -4.94 -1.03
CA THR A 318 18.08 -6.32 -0.54
C THR A 318 16.97 -6.48 0.49
N ASN A 319 16.17 -5.43 0.71
CA ASN A 319 15.09 -5.41 1.68
C ASN A 319 13.79 -4.92 1.03
N LEU A 320 13.40 -5.59 -0.05
CA LEU A 320 12.15 -5.37 -0.77
C LEU A 320 11.11 -6.40 -0.32
N SER A 321 9.84 -6.02 -0.38
CA SER A 321 8.71 -6.95 -0.21
C SER A 321 7.67 -6.67 -1.30
N LEU A 322 8.06 -6.97 -2.54
CA LEU A 322 7.25 -6.70 -3.74
C LEU A 322 6.71 -8.00 -4.32
N TRP A 323 5.55 -7.93 -4.99
CA TRP A 323 4.98 -9.03 -5.78
C TRP A 323 4.69 -10.29 -4.95
N GLU A 324 4.18 -10.10 -3.74
CA GLU A 324 3.87 -11.20 -2.82
C GLU A 324 2.76 -12.10 -3.36
N ALA A 325 2.97 -13.41 -3.37
CA ALA A 325 1.92 -14.40 -3.59
C ALA A 325 2.22 -15.73 -2.89
N ALA A 326 1.21 -16.59 -2.78
CA ALA A 326 1.38 -17.94 -2.21
C ALA A 326 2.29 -18.81 -3.10
N LEU A 327 3.04 -19.73 -2.50
CA LEU A 327 3.81 -20.72 -3.26
C LEU A 327 2.91 -21.54 -4.18
N GLY A 328 3.33 -21.71 -5.43
CA GLY A 328 2.55 -22.42 -6.45
C GLY A 328 1.41 -21.59 -7.05
N ALA A 329 1.29 -20.31 -6.71
CA ALA A 329 0.54 -19.30 -7.47
C ALA A 329 1.52 -18.43 -8.28
N SER A 330 1.00 -17.62 -9.20
CA SER A 330 1.74 -16.50 -9.81
C SER A 330 1.28 -15.18 -9.21
N TYR A 331 2.11 -14.15 -9.21
CA TYR A 331 1.68 -12.77 -9.00
C TYR A 331 1.44 -12.12 -10.36
N MET A 332 0.37 -11.34 -10.53
CA MET A 332 0.02 -10.70 -11.80
C MET A 332 -0.48 -9.26 -11.59
N CYS A 333 -0.07 -8.36 -12.48
CA CYS A 333 -0.50 -6.97 -12.53
C CYS A 333 -0.43 -6.43 -13.96
N ASN A 334 -1.59 -6.23 -14.59
CA ASN A 334 -1.70 -5.75 -15.97
C ASN A 334 -1.38 -4.26 -16.06
N LYS A 335 -1.85 -3.47 -15.08
CA LYS A 335 -1.57 -2.02 -15.04
C LYS A 335 -0.11 -1.72 -14.73
N GLU A 336 0.39 -0.63 -15.30
CA GLU A 336 1.71 -0.08 -14.98
C GLU A 336 1.85 0.15 -13.47
N GLN A 337 2.93 -0.38 -12.89
CA GLN A 337 3.29 -0.15 -11.48
C GLN A 337 4.60 0.62 -11.40
N ASN A 338 4.73 1.46 -10.38
CA ASN A 338 5.99 2.11 -10.03
C ASN A 338 6.47 1.64 -8.65
N TYR A 339 7.79 1.45 -8.52
CA TYR A 339 8.41 1.04 -7.27
C TYR A 339 9.69 1.83 -7.07
N THR A 340 9.79 2.55 -5.95
CA THR A 340 11.05 3.20 -5.56
C THR A 340 11.97 2.13 -4.97
N ILE A 341 13.01 1.74 -5.70
CA ILE A 341 13.97 0.73 -5.27
C ILE A 341 15.04 1.33 -4.37
N SER A 342 15.59 2.48 -4.76
CA SER A 342 16.55 3.25 -3.98
C SER A 342 16.29 4.75 -4.19
N ASN A 343 17.06 5.61 -3.51
CA ASN A 343 17.00 7.06 -3.74
C ASN A 343 17.32 7.46 -5.19
N ASN A 344 18.03 6.59 -5.91
CA ASN A 344 18.51 6.83 -7.26
C ASN A 344 17.85 5.94 -8.31
N LEU A 345 17.08 4.93 -7.91
CA LEU A 345 16.49 3.95 -8.82
C LEU A 345 14.98 3.79 -8.57
N THR A 346 14.20 4.02 -9.61
CA THR A 346 12.78 3.68 -9.68
C THR A 346 12.58 2.59 -10.72
N LEU A 347 11.76 1.59 -10.41
CA LEU A 347 11.40 0.48 -11.29
C LEU A 347 9.95 0.67 -11.74
N PHE A 348 9.72 0.58 -13.04
CA PHE A 348 8.40 0.60 -13.65
C PHE A 348 8.16 -0.74 -14.35
N THR A 349 7.04 -1.38 -14.05
CA THR A 349 6.68 -2.69 -14.63
C THR A 349 5.37 -2.58 -15.40
N PHE A 350 5.29 -3.26 -16.54
CA PHE A 350 4.15 -3.28 -17.45
C PHE A 350 3.74 -4.73 -17.71
N ASP A 351 2.45 -5.05 -17.61
CA ASP A 351 1.93 -6.41 -17.80
C ASP A 351 2.73 -7.47 -17.02
N LEU A 352 2.93 -7.20 -15.73
CA LEU A 352 3.76 -8.00 -14.86
C LEU A 352 3.09 -9.32 -14.51
N ARG A 353 3.79 -10.43 -14.71
CA ARG A 353 3.45 -11.73 -14.17
C ARG A 353 4.70 -12.50 -13.78
N VAL A 354 4.74 -13.04 -12.56
CA VAL A 354 5.91 -13.78 -12.08
C VAL A 354 5.52 -14.98 -11.22
N GLN A 355 6.28 -16.06 -11.35
CA GLN A 355 6.16 -17.25 -10.51
C GLN A 355 7.57 -17.83 -10.28
N PRO A 356 8.21 -17.51 -9.15
CA PRO A 356 9.58 -17.91 -8.85
C PRO A 356 9.72 -19.28 -8.18
N PHE A 357 8.60 -19.87 -7.75
CA PHE A 357 8.56 -21.18 -7.11
C PHE A 357 7.34 -22.01 -7.55
N GLY A 358 7.47 -23.32 -7.44
CA GLY A 358 6.35 -24.25 -7.62
C GLY A 358 5.77 -24.25 -9.04
N VAL A 359 6.58 -23.91 -10.05
CA VAL A 359 6.18 -23.98 -11.47
C VAL A 359 5.89 -25.44 -11.83
N LYS A 360 4.77 -25.66 -12.52
CA LYS A 360 4.33 -26.98 -12.99
C LYS A 360 4.06 -26.90 -14.48
N ASN A 361 4.55 -27.89 -15.24
CA ASN A 361 4.35 -28.00 -16.69
C ASN A 361 4.79 -26.76 -17.50
N GLU A 362 5.73 -25.97 -16.99
CA GLU A 362 6.23 -24.74 -17.63
C GLU A 362 5.14 -23.70 -17.94
N VAL A 363 4.04 -23.69 -17.17
CA VAL A 363 2.95 -22.73 -17.31
C VAL A 363 2.71 -22.02 -15.97
N PHE A 364 2.31 -20.74 -16.05
CA PHE A 364 1.90 -20.01 -14.87
C PHE A 364 0.67 -20.66 -14.21
N SER A 365 0.74 -20.78 -12.90
CA SER A 365 -0.38 -21.20 -12.05
C SER A 365 -1.36 -20.03 -11.86
N THR A 366 -2.44 -20.28 -11.10
CA THR A 366 -3.45 -19.26 -10.77
C THR A 366 -2.77 -18.00 -10.25
N ALA A 367 -3.18 -16.85 -10.79
CA ALA A 367 -2.60 -15.57 -10.43
C ALA A 367 -3.28 -14.96 -9.19
N VAL A 368 -2.46 -14.39 -8.32
CA VAL A 368 -2.86 -13.38 -7.34
C VAL A 368 -2.71 -12.03 -8.04
N GLU A 369 -3.83 -11.33 -8.23
CA GLU A 369 -3.87 -10.04 -8.90
C GLU A 369 -3.43 -8.91 -7.96
N CYS A 370 -2.74 -7.92 -8.50
CA CYS A 370 -2.42 -6.71 -7.78
C CYS A 370 -3.68 -5.86 -7.51
N ARG A 371 -3.62 -5.03 -6.48
CA ARG A 371 -4.73 -4.14 -6.11
C ARG A 371 -5.14 -3.20 -7.26
N SER A 372 -4.17 -2.74 -8.05
CA SER A 372 -4.41 -1.85 -9.19
C SER A 372 -5.38 -2.45 -10.22
N ASP A 373 -5.38 -3.77 -10.39
CA ASP A 373 -6.28 -4.48 -11.31
C ASP A 373 -7.67 -4.71 -10.70
N ALA A 374 -7.78 -4.90 -9.38
CA ALA A 374 -9.05 -5.12 -8.67
C ALA A 374 -10.06 -3.96 -8.84
N GLU A 375 -9.57 -2.73 -9.00
CA GLU A 375 -10.39 -1.54 -9.28
C GLU A 375 -11.20 -1.64 -10.60
N SER A 376 -10.79 -2.49 -11.55
CA SER A 376 -11.51 -2.66 -12.83
C SER A 376 -12.82 -3.45 -12.68
N PHE A 377 -12.94 -4.36 -11.71
CA PHE A 377 -14.13 -5.21 -11.55
C PHE A 377 -15.14 -4.66 -10.53
N LEU A 378 -14.72 -3.72 -9.69
CA LEU A 378 -15.58 -3.10 -8.67
C LEU A 378 -16.75 -2.34 -9.31
N VAL A 379 -16.48 -1.61 -10.40
CA VAL A 379 -17.49 -0.79 -11.09
C VAL A 379 -18.60 -1.67 -11.72
N PRO A 380 -18.31 -2.71 -12.53
CA PRO A 380 -19.35 -3.62 -13.05
C PRO A 380 -20.18 -4.31 -11.97
N ILE A 381 -19.57 -4.76 -10.87
CA ILE A 381 -20.27 -5.45 -9.77
C ILE A 381 -21.24 -4.50 -9.07
N ALA A 382 -20.81 -3.28 -8.76
CA ALA A 382 -21.65 -2.27 -8.13
C ALA A 382 -22.88 -1.92 -8.99
N VAL A 383 -22.68 -1.80 -10.31
CA VAL A 383 -23.78 -1.58 -11.27
C VAL A 383 -24.74 -2.78 -11.29
N GLY A 384 -24.23 -4.01 -11.28
CA GLY A 384 -25.06 -5.22 -11.23
C GLY A 384 -25.94 -5.30 -9.98
N VAL A 385 -25.38 -4.95 -8.81
CA VAL A 385 -26.12 -4.93 -7.55
C VAL A 385 -27.20 -3.84 -7.56
N ALA A 386 -26.88 -2.64 -8.04
CA ALA A 386 -27.85 -1.54 -8.12
C ALA A 386 -29.04 -1.87 -9.03
N LEU A 387 -28.79 -2.52 -10.19
CA LEU A 387 -29.84 -2.95 -11.10
C LEU A 387 -30.75 -4.01 -10.46
N LEU A 388 -30.18 -4.97 -9.73
CA LEU A 388 -30.96 -6.01 -9.04
C LEU A 388 -31.89 -5.39 -7.98
N VAL A 389 -31.38 -4.46 -7.17
CA VAL A 389 -32.19 -3.74 -6.16
C VAL A 389 -33.33 -2.96 -6.81
N LEU A 390 -33.06 -2.27 -7.92
CA LEU A 390 -34.09 -1.51 -8.64
C LEU A 390 -35.19 -2.43 -9.17
N ILE A 391 -34.84 -3.57 -9.75
CA ILE A 391 -35.81 -4.58 -10.22
C ILE A 391 -36.71 -5.05 -9.06
N LEU A 392 -36.14 -5.34 -7.89
CA LEU A 392 -36.91 -5.76 -6.72
C LEU A 392 -37.88 -4.68 -6.23
N ILE A 393 -37.47 -3.40 -6.25
CA ILE A 393 -38.35 -2.27 -5.89
C ILE A 393 -39.51 -2.16 -6.87
N VAL A 394 -39.25 -2.27 -8.18
CA VAL A 394 -40.30 -2.22 -9.20
C VAL A 394 -41.27 -3.39 -9.07
N LEU A 395 -40.78 -4.60 -8.84
CA LEU A 395 -41.61 -5.79 -8.64
C LEU A 395 -42.48 -5.66 -7.39
N THR A 396 -41.92 -5.24 -6.26
CA THR A 396 -42.69 -5.03 -5.03
C THR A 396 -43.77 -3.96 -5.20
N ALA A 397 -43.45 -2.82 -5.84
CA ALA A 397 -44.42 -1.79 -6.17
C ALA A 397 -45.52 -2.31 -7.10
N TYR A 398 -45.18 -3.11 -8.12
CA TYR A 398 -46.14 -3.74 -9.03
C TYR A 398 -47.08 -4.70 -8.29
N PHE A 399 -46.55 -5.56 -7.42
CA PHE A 399 -47.37 -6.50 -6.65
C PHE A 399 -48.31 -5.77 -5.68
N ILE A 400 -47.83 -4.70 -5.03
CA ILE A 400 -48.66 -3.86 -4.15
C ILE A 400 -49.75 -3.13 -4.96
N GLY A 401 -49.39 -2.53 -6.09
CA GLY A 401 -50.33 -1.83 -6.99
C GLY A 401 -51.38 -2.78 -7.57
N ARG A 402 -50.98 -3.96 -8.03
CA ARG A 402 -51.87 -5.02 -8.51
C ARG A 402 -52.81 -5.51 -7.41
N LYS A 403 -52.30 -5.76 -6.19
CA LYS A 403 -53.12 -6.18 -5.04
C LYS A 403 -54.14 -5.09 -4.67
N ARG A 404 -53.75 -3.82 -4.75
CA ARG A 404 -54.61 -2.68 -4.44
C ARG A 404 -55.68 -2.48 -5.50
N ASN A 405 -55.36 -2.60 -6.79
CA ASN A 405 -56.33 -2.49 -7.88
C ASN A 405 -57.30 -3.68 -7.95
N ALA A 406 -56.90 -4.87 -7.47
CA ALA A 406 -57.82 -6.00 -7.32
C ALA A 406 -58.87 -5.79 -6.19
N ALA A 407 -58.63 -4.87 -5.26
CA ALA A 407 -59.54 -4.58 -4.15
C ALA A 407 -60.56 -3.46 -4.47
N THR A 408 -60.45 -2.78 -5.62
CA THR A 408 -61.27 -1.58 -5.94
C THR A 408 -62.24 -1.75 -7.11
N GLY A 409 -62.60 -2.97 -7.50
CA GLY A 409 -63.55 -3.22 -8.59
C GLY A 409 -64.73 -4.08 -8.16
N TYR A 410 -65.79 -3.46 -7.63
CA TYR A 410 -67.20 -3.66 -7.98
C TYR A 410 -68.08 -2.88 -6.98
N GLU A 411 -68.39 -1.63 -7.29
CA GLU A 411 -69.58 -0.90 -6.83
C GLU A 411 -69.91 0.10 -7.95
N SER A 412 -70.70 -0.35 -8.93
CA SER A 412 -71.58 0.54 -9.69
C SER A 412 -72.78 -0.23 -10.24
N PHE A 413 -73.91 0.02 -9.57
CA PHE A 413 -75.32 -0.26 -9.86
C PHE A 413 -75.87 -1.66 -9.59
#